data_AF-A0A920D1B5-F1
#
_entry.id   AF-A0A920D1B5-F1
#
_cell.length_a   1.000
_cell.length_b   1.000
_cell.length_c   1.000
_cell.angle_alpha   90.00
_cell.angle_beta   90.00
_cell.angle_gamma   90.00
#
_symmetry.space_group_name_H-M   'P 1'
#
loop_
_entity.id
_entity.type
_entity.pdbx_description
1 polymer ?
#
loop_
_entity_poly.entity_id
_entity_poly.type
_entity_poly.pdbx_seq_one_letter_code
_entity_poly.pdbx_strand_id
1 'polypeptide(L)' 'MIEELIDGGEVLLALVAEGLSNKEIARRLFISEGSVRNYVTPLLEKLQLRDRTQLAIFYLNHY' A
#
# COMPACT_ATOMS: atom_id res chain seq x y z
N MET A 1 0.14 -13.44 6.48
CA MET A 1 -0.86 -13.32 5.39
C MET A 1 -0.63 -12.10 4.49
N ILE A 2 0.00 -11.01 4.98
CA ILE A 2 0.50 -9.90 4.15
C ILE A 2 2.02 -9.74 4.19
N GLU A 3 2.66 -10.15 5.30
CA GLU A 3 4.13 -10.16 5.43
C GLU A 3 4.85 -10.97 4.32
N GLU A 4 4.21 -12.01 3.76
CA GLU A 4 4.77 -12.78 2.63
C GLU A 4 4.60 -12.10 1.27
N LEU A 5 3.79 -11.04 1.16
CA LEU A 5 3.43 -10.46 -0.13
C LEU A 5 4.52 -9.54 -0.67
N ILE A 6 5.18 -8.76 0.20
CA ILE A 6 6.27 -7.81 -0.11
C ILE A 6 7.00 -7.47 1.20
N ASP A 7 8.34 -7.47 1.19
CA ASP A 7 9.14 -6.93 2.30
C ASP A 7 8.79 -5.43 2.49
N GLY A 8 8.15 -5.08 3.61
CA GLY A 8 7.61 -3.73 3.88
C GLY A 8 6.17 -3.45 3.37
N GLY A 9 5.44 -4.46 2.88
CA GLY A 9 4.08 -4.32 2.35
C GLY A 9 3.04 -3.87 3.40
N GLU A 10 3.16 -4.31 4.65
CA GLU A 10 2.24 -3.89 5.73
C GLU A 10 2.37 -2.41 6.09
N VAL A 11 3.60 -1.89 6.15
CA VAL A 11 3.84 -0.47 6.42
C VAL A 11 3.21 0.38 5.31
N LEU A 12 3.37 -0.03 4.05
CA LEU A 12 2.77 0.68 2.93
C LEU A 12 1.23 0.70 3.02
N LEU A 13 0.61 -0.44 3.33
CA LEU A 13 -0.85 -0.56 3.46
C LEU A 13 -1.40 0.33 4.57
N ALA A 14 -0.75 0.35 5.72
CA ALA A 14 -1.13 1.23 6.83
C ALA A 14 -1.10 2.71 6.41
N LEU A 15 -0.04 3.15 5.73
CA LEU A 15 0.07 4.52 5.26
C LEU A 15 -0.97 4.86 4.16
N VAL A 16 -1.34 3.89 3.32
CA VAL A 16 -2.43 4.06 2.36
C VAL A 16 -3.77 4.21 3.10
N ALA A 17 -4.01 3.43 4.16
CA ALA A 17 -5.22 3.49 4.97
C ALA A 17 -5.33 4.80 5.79
N GLU A 18 -4.19 5.36 6.21
CA GLU A 18 -4.09 6.72 6.78
C GLU A 18 -4.40 7.83 5.75
N GLY A 19 -4.58 7.49 4.47
CA GLY A 19 -4.96 8.41 3.40
C GLY A 19 -3.78 9.14 2.73
N LEU A 20 -2.54 8.74 3.01
CA LEU A 20 -1.36 9.41 2.46
C LEU A 20 -1.26 9.18 0.94
N SER A 21 -0.94 10.23 0.19
CA SER A 21 -0.58 10.16 -1.21
C SER A 21 0.74 9.42 -1.44
N ASN A 22 0.98 8.95 -2.68
CA ASN A 22 2.25 8.30 -3.02
C ASN A 22 3.46 9.21 -2.74
N LYS A 23 3.28 10.53 -2.88
CA LYS A 23 4.29 11.54 -2.55
C LYS A 23 4.60 11.59 -1.06
N GLU A 24 3.58 11.52 -0.21
CA GLU A 24 3.75 11.51 1.25
C GLU A 24 4.40 10.22 1.73
N ILE A 25 3.94 9.08 1.20
CA ILE A 25 4.51 7.77 1.49
C ILE A 25 5.99 7.72 1.07
N ALA A 26 6.29 8.17 -0.16
CA ALA A 26 7.65 8.23 -0.68
C ALA A 26 8.59 9.03 0.24
N ARG A 27 8.14 10.20 0.71
CA ARG A 27 8.90 11.01 1.66
C ARG A 27 9.09 10.32 3.01
N ARG A 28 8.06 9.63 3.52
CA ARG A 28 8.11 8.96 4.82
C ARG A 28 8.99 7.72 4.83
N LEU A 29 9.03 7.00 3.71
CA LEU A 29 9.81 5.77 3.54
C LEU A 29 11.17 6.00 2.86
N PHE A 30 11.52 7.24 2.53
CA PHE A 30 12.77 7.60 1.84
C PHE A 30 12.98 6.85 0.51
N ILE A 31 11.89 6.67 -0.25
CA ILE A 31 11.88 6.03 -1.57
C ILE A 31 11.30 6.97 -2.63
N SER A 32 11.35 6.56 -3.89
CA SER A 32 10.70 7.31 -4.98
C SER A 32 9.18 7.10 -5.01
N GLU A 33 8.41 8.06 -5.52
CA GLU A 33 6.98 7.85 -5.79
C GLU A 33 6.74 6.70 -6.79
N GLY A 34 7.69 6.45 -7.70
CA GLY A 34 7.66 5.31 -8.61
C GLY A 34 7.75 3.99 -7.85
N SER A 35 8.63 3.90 -6.86
CA SER A 35 8.74 2.74 -5.97
C SER A 35 7.43 2.49 -5.22
N VAL A 36 6.78 3.54 -4.70
CA VAL A 36 5.45 3.41 -4.06
C VAL A 36 4.42 2.81 -5.03
N ARG A 37 4.35 3.33 -6.27
CA ARG A 37 3.45 2.77 -7.30
C ARG A 37 3.76 1.30 -7.58
N ASN A 38 5.04 0.96 -7.70
CA ASN A 38 5.50 -0.41 -7.95
C ASN A 38 5.16 -1.37 -6.81
N TYR A 39 4.97 -0.88 -5.59
CA TYR A 39 4.47 -1.70 -4.48
C TYR A 39 2.93 -1.76 -4.42
N VAL A 40 2.23 -0.66 -4.74
CA VAL A 40 0.76 -0.62 -4.71
C VAL A 40 0.13 -1.50 -5.81
N THR A 41 0.67 -1.48 -7.03
CA THR A 41 0.06 -2.24 -8.15
C THR A 41 0.00 -3.75 -7.89
N PRO A 42 1.10 -4.43 -7.49
CA PRO A 42 1.04 -5.86 -7.16
C PRO A 42 0.14 -6.19 -5.98
N LEU A 43 -0.01 -5.28 -5.00
CA LEU A 43 -0.95 -5.49 -3.89
C LEU A 43 -2.40 -5.49 -4.38
N LEU A 44 -2.77 -4.53 -5.23
CA LEU A 44 -4.10 -4.47 -5.83
C LEU A 44 -4.39 -5.75 -6.63
N GLU A 45 -3.45 -6.20 -7.46
CA GLU A 45 -3.59 -7.43 -8.25
C GLU A 45 -3.74 -8.68 -7.37
N LYS A 46 -2.84 -8.87 -6.40
CA LYS A 46 -2.87 -10.04 -5.49
C LYS A 46 -4.14 -10.09 -4.63
N LEU A 47 -4.63 -8.92 -4.18
CA LEU A 47 -5.83 -8.81 -3.36
C LEU A 47 -7.12 -8.70 -4.19
N GLN A 48 -7.01 -8.70 -5.53
CA GLN A 48 -8.12 -8.52 -6.47
C GLN A 48 -8.93 -7.23 -6.21
N LEU A 49 -8.23 -6.15 -5.89
CA LEU A 49 -8.80 -4.83 -5.62
C LEU A 49 -8.64 -3.92 -6.84
N ARG A 50 -9.62 -3.06 -7.07
CA ARG A 50 -9.70 -2.20 -8.26
C ARG A 50 -8.89 -0.92 -8.12
N ASP A 51 -8.82 -0.39 -6.92
CA ASP A 51 -8.21 0.90 -6.65
C ASP A 51 -7.70 1.01 -5.22
N ARG A 52 -6.93 2.08 -4.98
CA ARG A 52 -6.34 2.38 -3.67
C ARG A 52 -7.36 2.63 -2.56
N THR A 53 -8.60 3.04 -2.89
CA THR A 53 -9.65 3.24 -1.89
C THR A 53 -10.09 1.88 -1.36
N GLN A 54 -10.25 0.90 -2.25
CA GLN A 54 -10.48 -0.48 -1.85
C GLN A 54 -9.31 -1.05 -1.04
N LEU A 55 -8.07 -0.68 -1.37
CA LEU A 55 -6.88 -1.06 -0.61
C LEU A 55 -6.90 -0.52 0.83
N ALA A 56 -7.28 0.75 1.00
CA ALA A 56 -7.46 1.36 2.32
C ALA A 56 -8.58 0.68 3.12
N ILE A 57 -9.74 0.43 2.50
CA ILE A 57 -10.87 -0.26 3.14
C ILE A 57 -10.48 -1.70 3.52
N PHE A 58 -9.75 -2.39 2.65
CA PHE A 58 -9.27 -3.74 2.91
C PHE A 58 -8.44 -3.80 4.19
N TYR A 59 -7.51 -2.84 4.38
CA TYR A 59 -6.73 -2.73 5.61
C TYR A 59 -7.63 -2.53 6.84
N LEU A 60 -8.53 -1.54 6.81
CA LEU A 60 -9.43 -1.20 7.93
C LEU A 60 -10.40 -2.33 8.34
N ASN A 61 -10.67 -3.28 7.45
CA ASN A 61 -11.56 -4.42 7.73
C ASN A 61 -10.82 -5.67 8.21
N HIS A 62 -9.50 -5.73 8.05
CA HIS A 62 -8.69 -6.92 8.39
C HIS A 62 -7.69 -6.65 9.52
N TYR A 63 -7.48 -5.39 9.90
CA TYR A 63 -6.56 -4.90 10.93
C TYR A 63 -7.25 -3.82 11.76
#